data_AF-A0A251ZV93-F1
#
_entry.id   AF-A0A251ZV93-F1
#
_cell.length_a   1.000
_cell.length_b   1.000
_cell.length_c   1.000
_cell.angle_alpha   90.00
_cell.angle_beta   90.00
_cell.angle_gamma   90.00
#
_symmetry.space_group_name_H-M   'P 1'
#
loop_
_entity.id
_entity.type
_entity.pdbx_description
1 polymer ?
#
loop_
_entity_poly.entity_id
_entity_poly.type
_entity_poly.pdbx_seq_one_letter_code
_entity_poly.pdbx_strand_id
1 'polypeptide(L)'
;MTIINYPKNTEPTLTQDPDLHLVTDTGLTLTPHIFKNNTYTFLLPEEVKNIYIRSRTSSPRSHVGSPTKSQSQLGVLIGQIHIITHNQLYPVTEHLSQYNLDGWDKIEQTNSRWTNGNAELNVNVQVNNNSRRLLTIQVLSTNYYLLNNPLDQIPLSNIA
;
A
#
# COMPACT_ATOMS: atom_id res chain seq x y z
N MET A 1 -49.08 16.60 -3.38
CA MET A 1 -48.26 15.89 -4.39
C MET A 1 -46.84 15.90 -3.86
N THR A 2 -46.41 14.81 -3.21
CA THR A 2 -45.12 14.76 -2.50
C THR A 2 -44.04 14.37 -3.49
N ILE A 3 -43.10 15.28 -3.77
CA ILE A 3 -41.94 14.99 -4.59
C ILE A 3 -40.93 14.29 -3.69
N ILE A 4 -40.77 12.98 -3.87
CA ILE A 4 -39.76 12.19 -3.18
C ILE A 4 -38.44 12.51 -3.87
N ASN A 5 -37.58 13.28 -3.21
CA ASN A 5 -36.26 13.61 -3.71
C ASN A 5 -35.37 12.37 -3.50
N TYR A 6 -35.19 11.56 -4.54
CA TYR A 6 -34.22 10.45 -4.48
C TYR A 6 -32.83 11.07 -4.33
N PRO A 7 -32.01 10.67 -3.33
CA PRO A 7 -30.62 11.09 -3.29
C PRO A 7 -29.97 10.65 -4.58
N LYS A 8 -29.36 11.60 -5.28
CA LYS A 8 -28.62 11.38 -6.53
C LYS A 8 -27.65 10.23 -6.26
N ASN A 9 -27.82 9.10 -6.95
CA ASN A 9 -26.89 7.98 -6.88
C ASN A 9 -25.54 8.50 -7.38
N THR A 10 -24.66 8.84 -6.46
CA THR A 10 -23.30 9.28 -6.80
C THR A 10 -22.59 8.01 -7.20
N GLU A 11 -22.51 7.75 -8.51
CA GLU A 11 -21.76 6.62 -9.04
C GLU A 11 -20.37 6.61 -8.38
N PRO A 12 -19.93 5.46 -7.82
CA PRO A 12 -18.67 5.40 -7.12
C PRO A 12 -17.55 5.83 -8.07
N THR A 13 -16.75 6.80 -7.65
CA THR A 13 -15.63 7.25 -8.45
C THR A 13 -14.53 6.20 -8.34
N LEU A 14 -14.17 5.57 -9.45
CA LEU A 14 -13.07 4.60 -9.48
C LEU A 14 -11.76 5.32 -9.79
N THR A 15 -10.70 4.99 -9.05
CA THR A 15 -9.33 5.42 -9.35
C THR A 15 -8.41 4.22 -9.47
N GLN A 16 -7.37 4.35 -10.29
CA GLN A 16 -6.27 3.38 -10.35
C GLN A 16 -5.05 3.85 -9.55
N ASP A 17 -5.10 5.06 -8.98
CA ASP A 17 -4.06 5.58 -8.13
C ASP A 17 -4.09 4.87 -6.77
N PRO A 18 -3.05 4.10 -6.43
CA PRO A 18 -2.98 3.38 -5.17
C PRO A 18 -2.63 4.28 -3.98
N ASP A 19 -2.32 5.57 -4.17
CA ASP A 19 -1.83 6.44 -3.09
C ASP A 19 -0.60 5.85 -2.38
N LEU A 20 0.32 5.30 -3.17
CA LEU A 20 1.44 4.55 -2.61
C LEU A 20 2.38 5.50 -1.86
N HIS A 21 2.50 5.29 -0.56
CA HIS A 21 3.42 6.02 0.31
C HIS A 21 4.05 5.07 1.32
N LEU A 22 5.15 5.51 1.95
CA LEU A 22 5.78 4.77 3.02
C LEU A 22 5.53 5.45 4.35
N VAL A 23 5.44 4.66 5.41
CA VAL A 23 5.44 5.15 6.79
C VAL A 23 6.62 4.49 7.51
N THR A 24 7.48 5.28 8.14
CA THR A 24 8.59 4.74 8.95
C THR A 24 8.08 4.18 10.28
N ASP A 25 8.93 3.43 10.98
CA ASP A 25 8.71 3.03 12.38
C ASP A 25 8.45 4.22 13.33
N THR A 26 9.02 5.38 13.06
CA THR A 26 8.76 6.64 13.78
C THR A 26 7.47 7.35 13.38
N GLY A 27 6.71 6.81 12.41
CA GLY A 27 5.45 7.39 11.91
C GLY A 27 5.64 8.49 10.87
N LEU A 28 6.86 8.75 10.40
CA LEU A 28 7.11 9.71 9.32
C LEU A 28 6.56 9.16 8.00
N THR A 29 5.73 9.94 7.33
CA THR A 29 5.22 9.61 6.00
C THR A 29 6.18 10.09 4.91
N LEU A 30 6.58 9.18 4.03
CA LEU A 30 7.43 9.45 2.87
C LEU A 30 6.61 9.31 1.58
N THR A 31 6.48 10.41 0.85
CA THR A 31 5.84 10.42 -0.47
C THR A 31 6.84 10.06 -1.57
N PRO A 32 6.41 9.45 -2.68
CA PRO A 32 7.31 9.11 -3.77
C PRO A 32 7.90 10.37 -4.40
N HIS A 33 9.22 10.40 -4.57
CA HIS A 33 9.93 11.50 -5.23
C HIS A 33 9.88 11.36 -6.75
N ILE A 34 9.86 10.12 -7.26
CA ILE A 34 9.78 9.80 -8.68
C ILE A 34 8.81 8.63 -8.88
N PHE A 35 7.95 8.73 -9.89
CA PHE A 35 7.21 7.61 -10.43
C PHE A 35 7.46 7.49 -11.93
N LYS A 36 8.04 6.37 -12.37
CA LYS A 36 8.35 6.11 -13.79
C LYS A 36 8.36 4.61 -14.05
N ASN A 37 7.83 4.17 -15.20
CA ASN A 37 7.82 2.76 -15.62
C ASN A 37 7.29 1.84 -14.50
N ASN A 38 6.16 2.21 -13.88
CA ASN A 38 5.53 1.46 -12.79
C ASN A 38 6.40 1.29 -11.53
N THR A 39 7.46 2.08 -11.41
CA THR A 39 8.40 2.03 -10.28
C THR A 39 8.31 3.32 -9.49
N TYR A 40 8.01 3.20 -8.20
CA TYR A 40 8.03 4.29 -7.25
C TYR A 40 9.42 4.38 -6.62
N THR A 41 9.96 5.60 -6.51
CA THR A 41 11.25 5.86 -5.88
C THR A 41 11.05 6.78 -4.68
N PHE A 42 11.55 6.35 -3.53
CA PHE A 42 11.47 7.07 -2.27
C PHE A 42 12.86 7.41 -1.76
N LEU A 43 12.97 8.56 -1.11
CA LEU A 43 14.16 8.92 -0.35
C LEU A 43 14.00 8.40 1.07
N LEU A 44 14.90 7.50 1.50
CA LEU A 44 14.90 7.00 2.87
C LEU A 44 15.76 7.92 3.75
N PRO A 45 15.24 8.36 4.92
CA PRO A 45 16.05 8.97 5.94
C PRO A 45 17.18 8.04 6.41
N GLU A 46 18.21 8.65 7.00
CA GLU A 46 19.27 7.91 7.68
C GLU A 46 18.65 7.09 8.83
N GLU A 47 19.26 5.93 9.14
CA GLU A 47 18.91 5.06 10.27
C GLU A 47 17.58 4.30 10.20
N VAL A 48 16.69 4.57 9.23
CA VAL A 48 15.44 3.80 9.09
C VAL A 48 15.75 2.33 8.77
N LYS A 49 15.23 1.42 9.59
CA LYS A 49 15.40 -0.03 9.45
C LYS A 49 14.15 -0.73 8.96
N ASN A 50 12.99 -0.22 9.35
CA ASN A 50 11.70 -0.79 9.00
C ASN A 50 10.79 0.29 8.44
N ILE A 51 9.99 -0.08 7.44
CA ILE A 51 8.96 0.78 6.87
C ILE A 51 7.69 -0.01 6.63
N TYR A 52 6.60 0.71 6.44
CA TYR A 52 5.31 0.18 6.04
C TYR A 52 4.92 0.78 4.70
N ILE A 53 4.73 -0.09 3.70
CA ILE A 53 4.22 0.26 2.38
C ILE A 53 2.70 0.36 2.48
N ARG A 54 2.19 1.59 2.39
CA ARG A 54 0.77 1.88 2.47
C ARG A 54 0.20 2.12 1.08
N SER A 55 -0.98 1.58 0.83
CA SER A 55 -1.76 1.86 -0.38
C SER A 55 -3.26 1.80 -0.06
N ARG A 56 -4.06 2.44 -0.92
CA ARG A 56 -5.50 2.20 -1.00
C ARG A 56 -5.74 0.71 -1.21
N THR A 57 -6.80 0.21 -0.60
CA THR A 57 -7.25 -1.17 -0.79
C THR A 57 -8.56 -1.20 -1.55
N SER A 58 -8.70 -2.14 -2.46
CA SER A 58 -9.98 -2.45 -3.07
C SER A 58 -10.62 -3.58 -2.27
N SER A 59 -11.81 -3.34 -1.71
CA SER A 59 -12.65 -4.43 -1.20
C SER A 59 -13.54 -4.92 -2.35
N PRO A 60 -13.44 -6.20 -2.76
CA PRO A 60 -14.39 -6.76 -3.71
C PRO A 60 -15.72 -6.98 -3.01
N ARG A 61 -16.60 -5.96 -3.10
CA ARG A 61 -18.04 -6.04 -2.77
C ARG A 61 -18.34 -6.44 -1.32
N SER A 62 -18.58 -5.45 -0.48
CA SER A 62 -19.23 -5.64 0.82
C SER A 62 -20.67 -6.11 0.62
N HIS A 63 -20.90 -7.41 0.53
CA HIS A 63 -22.24 -7.97 0.68
C HIS A 63 -22.62 -7.84 2.16
N VAL A 64 -23.52 -6.90 2.45
CA VAL A 64 -24.22 -6.84 3.74
C VAL A 64 -24.93 -8.18 3.93
N GLY A 65 -24.46 -9.02 4.85
CA GLY A 65 -25.16 -10.26 5.22
C GLY A 65 -24.34 -11.51 5.55
N SER A 66 -23.02 -11.47 5.74
CA SER A 66 -22.28 -12.62 6.28
C SER A 66 -21.24 -12.21 7.33
N PRO A 67 -21.35 -12.65 8.59
CA PRO A 67 -20.38 -12.31 9.64
C PRO A 67 -19.06 -13.09 9.56
N THR A 68 -18.90 -13.95 8.55
CA THR A 68 -17.74 -14.85 8.45
C THR A 68 -17.25 -14.96 7.02
N LYS A 69 -16.37 -14.04 6.63
CA LYS A 69 -15.27 -14.23 5.69
C LYS A 69 -14.42 -12.96 5.73
N SER A 70 -13.17 -13.06 6.17
CA SER A 70 -12.17 -12.01 5.96
C SER A 70 -12.09 -11.75 4.46
N GLN A 71 -12.68 -10.66 3.99
CA GLN A 71 -12.54 -10.25 2.60
C GLN A 71 -11.11 -9.78 2.47
N SER A 72 -10.26 -10.55 1.78
CA SER A 72 -8.87 -10.16 1.53
C SER A 72 -8.87 -8.83 0.79
N GLN A 73 -8.58 -7.74 1.52
CA GLN A 73 -8.33 -6.45 0.93
C GLN A 73 -7.02 -6.57 0.15
N LEU A 74 -7.07 -6.30 -1.15
CA LEU A 74 -5.88 -6.25 -1.99
C LEU A 74 -5.49 -4.79 -2.19
N GLY A 75 -4.25 -4.47 -1.85
CA GLY A 75 -3.62 -3.18 -2.12
C GLY A 75 -2.99 -3.21 -3.51
N VAL A 76 -1.68 -3.45 -3.56
CA VAL A 76 -0.87 -3.51 -4.78
C VAL A 76 -0.10 -4.82 -4.89
N LEU A 77 0.13 -5.28 -6.13
CA LEU A 77 1.04 -6.39 -6.44
C LEU A 77 2.45 -5.84 -6.61
N ILE A 78 3.34 -6.17 -5.69
CA ILE A 78 4.72 -5.70 -5.69
C ILE A 78 5.60 -6.77 -6.33
N GLY A 79 6.44 -6.34 -7.27
CA GLY A 79 7.49 -7.15 -7.88
C GLY A 79 8.84 -6.83 -7.26
N GLN A 80 9.76 -6.30 -8.04
CA GLN A 80 11.11 -6.02 -7.56
C GLN A 80 11.16 -4.85 -6.56
N ILE A 81 11.96 -5.02 -5.51
CA ILE A 81 12.29 -3.99 -4.53
C ILE A 81 13.80 -3.88 -4.43
N HIS A 82 14.33 -2.66 -4.51
CA HIS A 82 15.77 -2.42 -4.36
C HIS A 82 16.07 -1.22 -3.48
N ILE A 83 17.16 -1.31 -2.73
CA ILE A 83 17.79 -0.16 -2.09
C ILE A 83 19.00 0.24 -2.92
N ILE A 84 19.04 1.51 -3.31
CA ILE A 84 20.13 2.10 -4.09
C ILE A 84 20.91 3.04 -3.18
N THR A 85 22.23 2.86 -3.17
CA THR A 85 23.20 3.77 -2.54
C THR A 85 24.10 4.38 -3.59
N HIS A 86 25.06 5.20 -3.19
CA HIS A 86 25.95 5.91 -4.12
C HIS A 86 26.67 4.98 -5.12
N ASN A 87 27.01 3.75 -4.71
CA ASN A 87 27.80 2.83 -5.54
C ASN A 87 27.17 1.45 -5.72
N GLN A 88 26.05 1.16 -5.05
CA GLN A 88 25.55 -0.21 -4.94
C GLN A 88 24.03 -0.27 -5.03
N LEU A 89 23.54 -1.39 -5.56
CA LEU A 89 22.13 -1.75 -5.63
C LEU A 89 21.95 -3.05 -4.87
N TYR A 90 21.05 -3.02 -3.88
CA TYR A 90 20.77 -4.15 -2.99
C TYR A 90 19.33 -4.62 -3.22
N PRO A 91 19.11 -5.86 -3.68
CA PRO A 91 17.77 -6.42 -3.78
C PRO A 91 17.19 -6.70 -2.39
N VAL A 92 15.92 -6.35 -2.18
CA VAL A 92 15.16 -6.68 -0.96
C VAL A 92 14.12 -7.73 -1.32
N THR A 93 14.38 -8.98 -0.93
CA THR A 93 13.58 -10.15 -1.32
C THR A 93 12.79 -10.77 -0.16
N GLU A 94 12.80 -10.15 1.02
CA GLU A 94 12.10 -10.63 2.22
C GLU A 94 10.62 -10.91 1.94
N HIS A 95 9.97 -10.04 1.17
CA HIS A 95 8.58 -10.23 0.75
C HIS A 95 8.33 -11.51 -0.05
N LEU A 96 9.33 -12.07 -0.74
CA LEU A 96 9.21 -13.31 -1.51
C LEU A 96 9.54 -14.57 -0.70
N SER A 97 10.32 -14.45 0.37
CA SER A 97 10.85 -15.59 1.12
C SER A 97 10.22 -15.76 2.51
N GLN A 98 9.82 -14.66 3.17
CA GLN A 98 9.28 -14.70 4.51
C GLN A 98 7.79 -14.99 4.52
N TYR A 99 7.41 -16.19 4.98
CA TYR A 99 6.02 -16.63 4.98
C TYR A 99 5.11 -15.71 5.82
N ASN A 100 5.50 -15.45 7.07
CA ASN A 100 4.77 -14.57 7.99
C ASN A 100 5.40 -13.17 7.99
N LEU A 101 5.01 -12.35 7.01
CA LEU A 101 5.41 -10.94 6.94
C LEU A 101 4.14 -10.09 7.02
N ASP A 102 4.07 -9.18 7.99
CA ASP A 102 2.83 -8.45 8.26
C ASP A 102 2.44 -7.59 7.06
N GLY A 103 1.15 -7.63 6.74
CA GLY A 103 0.62 -6.86 5.63
C GLY A 103 0.82 -7.43 4.21
N TRP A 104 1.41 -8.62 4.10
CA TRP A 104 1.57 -9.33 2.83
C TRP A 104 0.62 -10.54 2.77
N ASP A 105 0.10 -10.82 1.56
CA ASP A 105 -0.76 -11.99 1.31
C ASP A 105 0.08 -13.29 1.33
N LYS A 106 -0.45 -14.44 0.94
CA LYS A 106 0.32 -15.68 0.78
C LYS A 106 1.42 -15.52 -0.29
N ILE A 107 2.52 -16.25 -0.11
CA ILE A 107 3.55 -16.40 -1.15
C ILE A 107 2.99 -17.31 -2.26
N GLU A 108 3.12 -16.87 -3.50
CA GLU A 108 2.78 -17.66 -4.70
C GLU A 108 4.04 -18.05 -5.47
N GLN A 109 3.94 -18.91 -6.49
CA GLN A 109 5.09 -19.33 -7.33
C GLN A 109 5.54 -18.24 -8.33
N THR A 110 5.49 -16.97 -7.92
CA THR A 110 5.85 -15.82 -8.74
C THR A 110 6.86 -14.94 -8.02
N ASN A 111 7.65 -14.16 -8.76
CA ASN A 111 8.57 -13.16 -8.20
C ASN A 111 7.81 -11.88 -7.79
N SER A 112 6.64 -12.03 -7.17
CA SER A 112 5.78 -10.93 -6.75
C SER A 112 4.84 -11.34 -5.63
N ARG A 113 4.36 -10.37 -4.85
CA ARG A 113 3.42 -10.64 -3.75
C ARG A 113 2.44 -9.50 -3.57
N TRP A 114 1.18 -9.86 -3.35
CA TRP A 114 0.13 -8.90 -3.03
C TRP A 114 0.31 -8.35 -1.61
N THR A 115 0.06 -7.06 -1.46
CA THR A 115 -0.07 -6.39 -0.16
C THR A 115 -1.53 -6.30 0.24
N ASN A 116 -1.80 -6.18 1.54
CA ASN A 116 -3.15 -5.97 2.06
C ASN A 116 -3.48 -4.49 2.34
N GLY A 117 -2.65 -3.56 1.85
CA GLY A 117 -2.75 -2.11 2.09
C GLY A 117 -1.79 -1.56 3.15
N ASN A 118 -1.12 -2.42 3.93
CA ASN A 118 -0.13 -2.02 4.92
C ASN A 118 1.00 -3.05 5.08
N ALA A 119 1.89 -3.14 4.10
CA ALA A 119 2.93 -4.15 4.05
C ALA A 119 4.21 -3.73 4.80
N GLU A 120 4.63 -4.50 5.79
CA GLU A 120 5.90 -4.29 6.48
C GLU A 120 7.10 -4.66 5.59
N LEU A 121 8.18 -3.88 5.61
CA LEU A 121 9.38 -4.18 4.86
C LEU A 121 10.63 -3.77 5.65
N ASN A 122 11.52 -4.74 5.87
CA ASN A 122 12.84 -4.45 6.39
C ASN A 122 13.74 -3.84 5.31
N VAL A 123 14.22 -2.62 5.57
CA VAL A 123 15.13 -1.86 4.71
C VAL A 123 16.52 -1.70 5.31
N ASN A 124 16.81 -2.47 6.37
CA ASN A 124 18.12 -2.48 7.03
C ASN A 124 19.15 -3.25 6.19
N VAL A 125 19.76 -2.54 5.25
CA VAL A 125 20.95 -3.02 4.54
C VAL A 125 22.20 -2.52 5.26
N GLN A 126 23.17 -3.41 5.47
CA GLN A 126 24.50 -3.04 5.96
C GLN A 126 25.20 -2.22 4.87
N VAL A 127 25.18 -0.90 5.03
CA VAL A 127 25.83 0.04 4.12
C VAL A 127 27.02 0.64 4.82
N ASN A 128 28.14 0.67 4.12
CA ASN A 128 29.45 0.97 4.71
C ASN A 128 29.63 2.43 5.14
N ASN A 129 28.60 3.27 5.00
CA ASN A 129 28.60 4.71 5.30
C ASN A 129 27.15 5.18 5.54
N ASN A 130 26.95 6.26 6.32
CA ASN A 130 25.68 6.99 6.50
C ASN A 130 25.25 7.73 5.22
N SER A 131 25.32 7.05 4.08
CA SER A 131 24.95 7.61 2.79
C SER A 131 23.45 7.62 2.63
N ARG A 132 22.93 8.67 1.99
CA ARG A 132 21.55 8.75 1.52
C ARG A 132 21.16 7.50 0.72
N ARG A 133 20.02 6.89 1.06
CA ARG A 133 19.49 5.68 0.42
C ARG A 133 18.22 6.00 -0.36
N LEU A 134 18.07 5.41 -1.53
CA LEU A 134 16.82 5.41 -2.28
C LEU A 134 16.20 4.02 -2.21
N LEU A 135 14.88 3.96 -2.04
CA LEU A 135 14.12 2.72 -2.17
C LEU A 135 13.35 2.77 -3.49
N THR A 136 13.48 1.73 -4.31
CA THR A 136 12.63 1.54 -5.49
C THR A 136 11.68 0.38 -5.27
N ILE A 137 10.41 0.58 -5.62
CA ILE A 137 9.36 -0.43 -5.52
C ILE A 137 8.65 -0.52 -6.87
N GLN A 138 8.71 -1.69 -7.50
CA GLN A 138 7.98 -1.96 -8.73
C GLN A 138 6.57 -2.45 -8.42
N VAL A 139 5.56 -1.73 -8.92
CA VAL A 139 4.15 -2.11 -8.81
C VAL A 139 3.71 -2.74 -10.13
N LEU A 140 3.48 -4.05 -10.12
CA LEU A 140 3.12 -4.82 -11.32
C LEU A 140 1.63 -4.73 -11.63
N SER A 141 0.80 -4.55 -10.61
CA SER A 141 -0.65 -4.40 -10.76
C SER A 141 -1.23 -3.58 -9.62
N THR A 142 -2.16 -2.68 -9.97
CA THR A 142 -3.06 -2.03 -9.03
C THR A 142 -4.47 -2.55 -9.28
N ASN A 143 -5.32 -2.56 -8.24
CA ASN A 143 -6.74 -2.81 -8.45
C ASN A 143 -7.46 -1.46 -8.71
N TYR A 144 -8.73 -1.51 -9.12
CA TYR A 144 -9.56 -0.30 -9.13
C TYR A 144 -10.03 0.01 -7.71
N TYR A 145 -9.73 1.21 -7.22
CA TYR A 145 -10.07 1.69 -5.88
C TYR A 145 -11.29 2.61 -5.93
N LEU A 146 -12.18 2.51 -4.94
CA LEU A 146 -13.35 3.38 -4.79
C LEU A 146 -12.93 4.66 -4.06
N LEU A 147 -12.89 5.80 -4.75
CA LEU A 147 -12.87 7.12 -4.13
C LEU A 147 -14.29 7.42 -3.65
N ASN A 148 -14.47 7.53 -2.34
CA ASN A 148 -15.74 7.63 -1.59
C ASN A 148 -16.29 6.27 -1.14
N ASN A 149 -15.64 5.67 -0.15
CA ASN A 149 -16.31 4.70 0.68
C ASN A 149 -17.27 5.46 1.61
N PRO A 150 -18.59 5.16 1.62
CA PRO A 150 -19.54 5.85 2.51
C PRO A 150 -19.25 5.66 4.02
N LEU A 151 -18.25 4.86 4.40
CA LEU A 151 -17.80 4.69 5.79
C LEU A 151 -16.80 5.77 6.25
N ASP A 152 -16.16 6.52 5.35
CA ASP A 152 -15.27 7.63 5.71
C ASP A 152 -16.03 8.94 6.00
N GLN A 153 -17.37 8.92 5.89
CA GLN A 153 -18.25 10.06 6.11
C GLN A 153 -19.17 9.89 7.34
N ILE A 154 -18.82 9.06 8.33
CA ILE A 154 -19.55 9.08 9.61
C ILE A 154 -18.91 10.17 10.50
N PRO A 155 -19.47 11.39 10.60
CA PRO A 155 -19.06 12.30 11.65
C PRO A 155 -19.36 11.66 13.00
N LEU A 156 -18.41 11.78 13.94
CA LEU A 156 -18.49 11.31 15.33
C LEU A 156 -19.65 11.91 16.17
N SER A 157 -20.61 12.60 15.54
CA SER A 157 -21.68 13.32 16.23
C SER A 157 -22.95 12.51 16.51
N ASN A 158 -23.06 11.25 16.06
CA ASN A 158 -24.28 10.45 16.22
C ASN A 158 -24.11 9.21 17.12
N ILE A 159 -23.34 9.36 18.21
CA ILE A 159 -23.48 8.47 19.36
C ILE A 159 -24.11 9.30 20.49
N ALA A 160 -25.45 9.27 20.53
CA ALA A 160 -26.28 9.65 21.66
C ALA A 160 -27.49 8.72 21.69
#